data_AF-A0A1J5RVW3-F1
#
_entry.id   AF-A0A1J5RVW3-F1
#
_cell.length_a   1.000
_cell.length_b   1.000
_cell.length_c   1.000
_cell.angle_alpha   90.00
_cell.angle_beta   90.00
_cell.angle_gamma   90.00
#
_symmetry.space_group_name_H-M   'P 1'
#
loop_
_entity.id
_entity.type
_entity.pdbx_description
1 polymer ?
#
loop_
_entity_poly.entity_id
_entity_poly.type
_entity_poly.pdbx_seq_one_letter_code
_entity_poly.pdbx_strand_id
1 'polypeptide(L)'
;MIADIKKNVEQKMNKSLDALKTDLSKIRTGRAHTGILDHVMVDYYGSPTAVNQVANITLTDARTIGVQPYEKNMIGPIEKAIRDSDLGLNPATNGDLIRVPMPMLTEERRRDLIKVVKNEGEDAKIAVRNIRRDANEQLKKLLKDKEVGEDEERRAQDDVQKLTDRFVAEIDKALQVKEADLMAV
;
A
#
# COMPACT_ATOMS: atom_id res chain seq x y z
N MET A 1 -13.33 -11.49 27.27
CA MET A 1 -12.33 -10.58 27.84
C MET A 1 -10.95 -10.74 27.19
N ILE A 2 -10.18 -11.82 27.44
CA ILE A 2 -8.86 -12.02 26.79
C ILE A 2 -8.98 -12.18 25.27
N ALA A 3 -9.98 -12.95 24.81
CA ALA A 3 -10.24 -13.15 23.39
C ALA A 3 -10.56 -11.83 22.67
N ASP A 4 -11.25 -10.90 23.35
CA ASP A 4 -11.59 -9.58 22.80
C ASP A 4 -10.36 -8.68 22.70
N ILE A 5 -9.46 -8.73 23.68
CA ILE A 5 -8.15 -8.04 23.61
C ILE A 5 -7.35 -8.58 22.42
N LYS A 6 -7.26 -9.90 22.27
CA LYS A 6 -6.52 -10.54 21.17
C LYS A 6 -7.09 -10.13 19.80
N LYS A 7 -8.42 -10.13 19.67
CA LYS A 7 -9.11 -9.68 18.45
C LYS A 7 -8.87 -8.21 18.15
N ASN A 8 -8.93 -7.34 19.17
CA ASN A 8 -8.63 -5.92 19.01
C ASN A 8 -7.18 -5.65 18.60
N VAL A 9 -6.24 -6.39 19.19
CA VAL A 9 -4.81 -6.33 18.84
C VAL A 9 -4.61 -6.75 17.39
N GLU A 10 -5.18 -7.87 16.98
CA GLU A 10 -5.10 -8.35 15.60
C GLU A 10 -5.73 -7.37 14.60
N GLN A 11 -6.88 -6.76 14.93
CA GLN A 11 -7.50 -5.74 14.09
C GLN A 11 -6.62 -4.49 13.95
N LYS A 12 -6.02 -4.01 15.05
CA LYS A 12 -5.11 -2.86 15.01
C LYS A 12 -3.85 -3.17 14.21
N MET A 13 -3.26 -4.36 14.37
CA MET A 13 -2.08 -4.79 13.62
C MET A 13 -2.37 -4.93 12.13
N ASN A 14 -3.51 -5.51 11.75
CA ASN A 14 -3.94 -5.56 10.34
C ASN A 14 -4.11 -4.15 9.75
N LYS A 15 -4.71 -3.23 10.51
CA LYS A 15 -4.88 -1.84 10.05
C LYS A 15 -3.53 -1.15 9.81
N SER A 16 -2.53 -1.40 10.66
CA SER A 16 -1.16 -0.91 10.45
C SER A 16 -0.52 -1.52 9.20
N LEU A 17 -0.74 -2.81 8.94
CA LEU A 17 -0.24 -3.48 7.75
C LEU A 17 -0.90 -2.93 6.47
N ASP A 18 -2.20 -2.67 6.49
CA ASP A 18 -2.94 -2.12 5.35
C ASP A 18 -2.55 -0.66 5.07
N ALA A 19 -2.28 0.13 6.11
CA ALA A 19 -1.70 1.45 5.98
C ALA A 19 -0.34 1.37 5.28
N LEU A 20 0.57 0.51 5.77
CA LEU A 20 1.88 0.29 5.14
C LEU A 20 1.74 -0.12 3.68
N LYS A 21 0.85 -1.05 3.33
CA LYS A 21 0.61 -1.46 1.93
C LYS A 21 0.16 -0.27 1.06
N THR A 22 -0.71 0.57 1.59
CA THR A 22 -1.23 1.76 0.90
C THR A 22 -0.13 2.81 0.70
N ASP A 23 0.76 2.98 1.67
CA ASP A 23 1.86 3.93 1.55
C ASP A 23 2.95 3.40 0.63
N LEU A 24 3.26 2.10 0.71
CA LEU A 24 4.15 1.43 -0.24
C LEU A 24 3.58 1.43 -1.68
N SER A 25 2.26 1.37 -1.89
CA SER A 25 1.69 1.44 -3.24
C SER A 25 1.84 2.81 -3.88
N LYS A 26 1.87 3.89 -3.09
CA LYS A 26 2.12 5.26 -3.59
C LYS A 26 3.56 5.46 -4.07
N ILE A 27 4.50 4.69 -3.53
CA ILE A 27 5.92 4.78 -3.90
C ILE A 27 6.14 4.16 -5.29
N ARG A 28 6.55 5.00 -6.25
CA ARG A 28 6.83 4.58 -7.64
C ARG A 28 8.09 3.74 -7.71
N THR A 29 7.96 2.48 -8.14
CA THR A 29 9.09 1.52 -8.26
C THR A 29 9.77 1.54 -9.62
N GLY A 30 9.28 2.34 -10.56
CA GLY A 30 9.72 2.30 -11.96
C GLY A 30 9.12 1.14 -12.77
N ARG A 31 8.52 0.14 -12.11
CA ARG A 31 7.61 -0.81 -12.75
C ARG A 31 6.23 -0.19 -12.89
N ALA A 32 5.61 -0.39 -14.03
CA ALA A 32 4.23 0.00 -14.27
C ALA A 32 3.31 -0.83 -13.37
N HIS A 33 2.40 -0.15 -12.67
CA HIS A 33 1.29 -0.77 -11.94
C HIS A 33 0.01 -0.02 -12.28
N THR A 34 -1.09 -0.76 -12.45
CA THR A 34 -2.39 -0.19 -12.82
C THR A 34 -2.91 0.81 -11.79
N GLY A 35 -2.61 0.58 -10.51
CA GLY A 35 -3.05 1.46 -9.41
C GLY A 35 -2.45 2.87 -9.42
N ILE A 36 -1.44 3.15 -10.24
CA ILE A 36 -0.92 4.52 -10.42
C ILE A 36 -2.00 5.44 -11.01
N LEU A 37 -2.91 4.89 -11.83
CA LEU A 37 -3.98 5.63 -12.49
C LEU A 37 -5.28 5.70 -11.67
N ASP A 38 -5.34 5.07 -10.49
CA ASP A 38 -6.56 5.07 -9.66
C ASP A 38 -6.93 6.45 -9.13
N HIS A 39 -5.94 7.35 -8.98
CA HIS A 39 -6.16 8.73 -8.55
C HIS A 39 -6.48 9.70 -9.69
N VAL A 40 -6.42 9.25 -10.94
CA VAL A 40 -6.69 10.11 -12.10
C VAL A 40 -8.20 10.18 -12.33
N MET A 41 -8.73 11.39 -12.29
CA MET A 41 -10.13 11.69 -12.56
C MET A 41 -10.28 12.27 -13.96
N VAL A 42 -11.29 11.82 -14.69
CA VAL A 42 -11.65 12.27 -16.04
C VAL A 42 -13.02 12.89 -15.99
N ASP A 43 -13.21 13.98 -16.73
CA ASP A 43 -14.53 14.55 -16.92
C ASP A 43 -15.36 13.68 -17.87
N TYR A 44 -16.32 12.95 -17.30
CA TYR A 44 -17.29 12.14 -18.03
C TYR A 44 -18.61 12.90 -18.06
N TYR A 45 -18.91 13.55 -19.18
CA TYR A 45 -20.15 14.31 -19.39
C TYR A 45 -20.47 15.33 -18.28
N GLY A 46 -19.47 16.06 -17.78
CA GLY A 46 -19.62 17.10 -16.76
C GLY A 46 -19.48 16.60 -15.33
N SER A 47 -19.19 15.30 -15.12
CA SER A 47 -18.97 14.69 -13.81
C SER A 47 -17.57 14.07 -13.70
N PRO A 48 -16.78 14.40 -12.66
CA PRO A 48 -15.47 13.81 -12.45
C PRO A 48 -15.62 12.34 -12.07
N THR A 49 -15.10 11.45 -12.92
CA THR A 49 -15.18 9.99 -12.79
C THR A 49 -13.77 9.40 -12.86
N ALA A 50 -13.48 8.36 -12.07
CA ALA A 50 -12.15 7.75 -12.08
C ALA A 50 -11.85 7.05 -13.42
N VAL A 51 -10.60 7.13 -13.91
CA VAL A 51 -10.18 6.49 -15.18
C VAL A 51 -10.53 5.00 -15.23
N ASN A 52 -10.37 4.30 -14.09
CA ASN A 52 -10.71 2.88 -13.91
C ASN A 52 -12.16 2.56 -14.36
N GLN A 53 -13.11 3.46 -14.13
CA GLN A 53 -14.52 3.22 -14.43
C GLN A 53 -14.88 3.48 -15.90
N VAL A 54 -14.09 4.31 -16.59
CA VAL A 54 -14.33 4.71 -17.99
C VAL A 54 -13.41 4.01 -18.99
N ALA A 55 -12.39 3.28 -18.51
CA ALA A 55 -11.42 2.58 -19.33
C ALA A 55 -10.91 1.30 -18.65
N ASN A 56 -10.60 0.30 -19.48
CA ASN A 56 -9.87 -0.89 -19.05
C ASN A 56 -8.38 -0.58 -18.94
N ILE A 57 -7.78 -0.80 -17.77
CA ILE A 57 -6.38 -0.53 -17.48
C ILE A 57 -5.62 -1.86 -17.42
N THR A 58 -4.66 -2.04 -18.30
CA THR A 58 -3.86 -3.26 -18.41
C THR A 58 -2.38 -2.92 -18.45
N LEU A 59 -1.53 -3.86 -18.02
CA LEU A 59 -0.09 -3.75 -18.22
C LEU A 59 0.25 -4.30 -19.61
N THR A 60 0.68 -3.41 -20.51
CA THR A 60 1.11 -3.82 -21.86
C THR A 60 2.55 -4.33 -21.83
N ASP A 61 3.38 -3.72 -20.99
CA ASP A 61 4.77 -4.11 -20.73
C ASP A 61 5.13 -3.72 -19.29
N ALA A 62 6.27 -4.19 -18.78
CA ALA A 62 6.76 -3.90 -17.43
C ALA A 62 6.89 -2.40 -17.11
N ARG A 63 6.93 -1.54 -18.15
CA ARG A 63 7.07 -0.08 -18.05
C ARG A 63 6.00 0.70 -18.80
N THR A 64 5.02 0.03 -19.41
CA THR A 64 3.98 0.70 -20.21
C THR A 64 2.59 0.23 -19.76
N ILE A 65 1.77 1.18 -19.32
CA ILE A 65 0.36 0.94 -19.01
C ILE A 65 -0.46 1.16 -20.28
N GLY A 66 -1.31 0.20 -20.63
CA GLY A 66 -2.30 0.32 -21.69
C GLY A 66 -3.64 0.70 -21.08
N VAL A 67 -4.19 1.84 -21.48
CA VAL A 67 -5.53 2.30 -21.09
C VAL A 67 -6.41 2.22 -22.33
N GLN A 68 -7.43 1.38 -22.29
CA GLN A 68 -8.39 1.18 -23.37
C GLN A 68 -9.75 1.73 -22.95
N PRO A 69 -10.16 2.92 -23.43
CA PRO A 69 -11.47 3.48 -23.14
C PRO A 69 -12.60 2.59 -23.65
N TYR A 70 -13.72 2.54 -22.91
CA TYR A 70 -14.93 1.86 -23.41
C TYR A 70 -15.58 2.63 -24.57
N GLU A 71 -15.37 3.94 -24.62
CA GLU A 71 -15.89 4.84 -25.65
C GLU A 71 -14.76 5.58 -26.35
N LYS A 72 -14.76 5.60 -27.69
CA LYS A 72 -13.74 6.27 -28.51
C LYS A 72 -13.70 7.79 -28.28
N ASN A 73 -14.85 8.39 -27.96
CA ASN A 73 -14.95 9.82 -27.70
C ASN A 73 -14.21 10.24 -26.41
N MET A 74 -13.98 9.28 -25.49
CA MET A 74 -13.30 9.52 -24.23
C MET A 74 -11.76 9.46 -24.34
N ILE A 75 -11.21 9.10 -25.50
CA ILE A 75 -9.75 9.03 -25.70
C ILE A 75 -9.07 10.37 -25.40
N GLY A 76 -9.58 11.47 -25.97
CA GLY A 76 -9.02 12.81 -25.76
C GLY A 76 -9.08 13.30 -24.31
N PRO A 77 -10.25 13.24 -23.64
CA PRO A 77 -10.38 13.56 -22.22
C PRO A 77 -9.47 12.72 -21.30
N ILE A 78 -9.35 11.42 -21.56
CA ILE A 78 -8.48 10.53 -20.77
C ILE A 78 -7.01 10.85 -21.00
N GLU A 79 -6.59 11.06 -22.25
CA GLU A 79 -5.21 11.47 -22.57
C GLU A 79 -4.84 12.77 -21.84
N LYS A 80 -5.74 13.75 -21.88
CA LYS A 80 -5.55 15.04 -21.20
C LYS A 80 -5.49 14.88 -19.69
N ALA A 81 -6.41 14.11 -19.09
CA ALA A 81 -6.42 13.87 -17.64
C ALA A 81 -5.13 13.18 -17.15
N ILE A 82 -4.60 12.22 -17.91
CA ILE A 82 -3.34 11.53 -17.56
C ILE A 82 -2.16 12.48 -17.70
N ARG A 83 -2.12 13.32 -18.74
CA ARG A 83 -1.06 14.31 -18.95
C ARG A 83 -1.07 15.42 -17.89
N ASP A 84 -2.25 15.92 -17.55
CA ASP A 84 -2.46 16.99 -16.57
C ASP A 84 -2.36 16.49 -15.13
N SER A 85 -2.31 15.16 -14.92
CA SER A 85 -2.07 14.60 -13.60
C SER A 85 -0.65 14.93 -13.11
N ASP A 86 -0.47 15.04 -11.79
CA ASP A 86 0.82 15.21 -11.11
C ASP A 86 1.76 13.97 -11.28
N LEU A 87 1.41 13.06 -12.18
CA LEU A 87 2.18 11.88 -12.51
C LEU A 87 3.34 12.17 -13.45
N GLY A 88 3.28 13.25 -14.23
CA GLY A 88 4.35 13.61 -15.19
C GLY A 88 4.53 12.54 -16.27
N LEU A 89 3.45 11.85 -16.62
CA LEU A 89 3.43 10.80 -17.63
C LEU A 89 3.03 11.41 -18.97
N ASN A 90 3.63 10.93 -20.06
CA ASN A 90 3.28 11.38 -21.41
C ASN A 90 2.53 10.28 -22.16
N PRO A 91 1.17 10.28 -22.15
CA PRO A 91 0.40 9.29 -22.87
C PRO A 91 0.57 9.43 -24.39
N ALA A 92 0.66 8.30 -25.08
CA ALA A 92 0.73 8.18 -26.53
C ALA A 92 -0.43 7.33 -27.04
N THR A 93 -1.27 7.91 -27.89
CA THR A 93 -2.48 7.25 -28.41
C THR A 93 -2.17 6.46 -29.68
N ASN A 94 -2.43 5.15 -29.66
CA ASN A 94 -2.33 4.25 -30.80
C ASN A 94 -3.72 3.70 -31.16
N GLY A 95 -4.47 4.45 -31.96
CA GLY A 95 -5.85 4.09 -32.32
C GLY A 95 -6.77 4.13 -31.09
N ASP A 96 -7.32 2.97 -30.70
CA ASP A 96 -8.22 2.84 -29.55
C ASP A 96 -7.48 2.57 -28.22
N LEU A 97 -6.15 2.46 -28.23
CA LEU A 97 -5.32 2.17 -27.04
C LEU A 97 -4.41 3.35 -26.69
N ILE A 98 -4.50 3.84 -25.46
CA ILE A 98 -3.61 4.87 -24.92
C ILE A 98 -2.46 4.17 -24.19
N ARG A 99 -1.23 4.38 -24.64
CA ARG A 99 -0.01 3.87 -24.01
C ARG A 99 0.59 4.92 -23.10
N VAL A 100 0.78 4.59 -21.84
CA VAL A 100 1.39 5.48 -20.85
C VAL A 100 2.76 4.91 -20.45
N PRO A 101 3.85 5.33 -21.13
CA PRO A 101 5.19 4.92 -20.75
C PRO A 101 5.58 5.58 -19.42
N MET A 102 6.11 4.77 -18.51
CA MET A 102 6.69 5.25 -17.25
C MET A 102 8.12 5.74 -17.51
N PRO A 103 8.47 6.99 -17.12
CA PRO A 103 9.84 7.47 -17.23
C PRO A 103 10.78 6.66 -16.32
N MET A 104 12.03 6.50 -16.74
CA MET A 104 13.04 5.84 -15.91
C MET A 104 13.35 6.69 -14.67
N LEU A 105 13.39 6.04 -13.52
CA LEU A 105 13.93 6.65 -12.31
C LEU A 105 15.45 6.75 -12.45
N THR A 106 16.02 7.92 -12.15
CA THR A 106 17.47 8.07 -12.02
C THR A 106 17.98 7.25 -10.84
N GLU A 107 19.26 6.84 -10.87
CA GLU A 107 19.86 6.07 -9.77
C GLU A 107 19.80 6.83 -8.43
N GLU A 108 19.97 8.16 -8.48
CA GLU A 108 19.86 9.03 -7.31
C GLU A 108 18.44 8.99 -6.73
N ARG A 109 17.41 9.12 -7.57
CA ARG A 109 16.01 9.06 -7.11
C ARG A 109 15.65 7.69 -6.56
N ARG A 110 16.19 6.62 -7.15
CA ARG A 110 16.00 5.24 -6.66
C ARG A 110 16.61 5.05 -5.27
N ARG A 111 17.82 5.57 -5.02
CA ARG A 111 18.46 5.52 -3.69
C ARG A 111 17.65 6.28 -2.62
N ASP A 112 17.10 7.43 -2.96
CA ASP A 112 16.26 8.19 -2.03
C ASP A 112 14.95 7.48 -1.73
N LEU A 113 14.30 6.88 -2.73
CA LEU A 113 13.09 6.09 -2.53
C LEU A 113 13.32 4.85 -1.66
N ILE A 114 14.47 4.19 -1.77
CA ILE A 114 14.84 3.07 -0.88
C ILE A 114 14.91 3.55 0.58
N LYS A 115 15.47 4.74 0.85
CA LYS A 115 15.49 5.30 2.21
C LYS A 115 14.08 5.56 2.74
N VAL A 116 13.20 6.10 1.90
CA VAL A 116 11.80 6.34 2.26
C VAL A 116 11.10 5.01 2.58
N VAL A 117 11.23 3.99 1.73
CA VAL A 117 10.64 2.65 1.97
C VAL A 117 11.11 2.06 3.30
N LYS A 118 12.41 2.18 3.62
CA LYS A 118 12.95 1.71 4.89
C LYS A 118 12.36 2.46 6.08
N ASN A 119 12.22 3.77 6.00
CA ASN A 119 11.63 4.58 7.06
C ASN A 119 10.16 4.17 7.31
N GLU A 120 9.35 4.06 6.25
CA GLU A 120 7.95 3.60 6.35
C GLU A 120 7.84 2.19 6.97
N GLY A 121 8.78 1.31 6.62
CA GLY A 121 8.90 -0.02 7.21
C GLY A 121 9.18 -0.01 8.70
N GLU A 122 10.10 0.84 9.15
CA GLU A 122 10.41 1.01 10.57
C GLU A 122 9.26 1.65 11.33
N ASP A 123 8.58 2.63 10.75
CA ASP A 123 7.38 3.25 11.35
C ASP A 123 6.26 2.23 11.56
N ALA A 124 6.02 1.35 10.58
CA ALA A 124 5.07 0.25 10.73
C ALA A 124 5.49 -0.74 11.84
N LYS A 125 6.77 -1.08 11.95
CA LYS A 125 7.28 -1.93 13.05
C LYS A 125 7.13 -1.26 14.41
N ILE A 126 7.38 0.04 14.51
CA ILE A 126 7.19 0.82 15.74
C ILE A 126 5.70 0.80 16.14
N ALA A 127 4.79 1.00 15.19
CA ALA A 127 3.35 0.92 15.44
C ALA A 127 2.94 -0.46 15.99
N VAL A 128 3.42 -1.56 15.38
CA VAL A 128 3.15 -2.92 15.87
C VAL A 128 3.71 -3.14 17.28
N ARG A 129 4.93 -2.65 17.57
CA ARG A 129 5.53 -2.73 18.92
C ARG A 129 4.74 -1.94 19.96
N ASN A 130 4.20 -0.78 19.59
CA ASN A 130 3.33 0.02 20.46
C ASN A 130 2.01 -0.72 20.75
N ILE A 131 1.37 -1.32 19.73
CA ILE A 131 0.16 -2.13 19.93
C ILE A 131 0.42 -3.30 20.88
N ARG A 132 1.57 -3.98 20.74
CA ARG A 132 1.99 -5.05 21.67
C ARG A 132 2.13 -4.52 23.10
N ARG A 133 2.75 -3.35 23.27
CA ARG A 133 2.92 -2.72 24.60
C ARG A 133 1.56 -2.41 25.24
N ASP A 134 0.64 -1.81 24.49
CA ASP A 134 -0.71 -1.49 24.96
C ASP A 134 -1.47 -2.75 25.38
N ALA A 135 -1.35 -3.84 24.60
CA ALA A 135 -1.94 -5.13 24.92
C ALA A 135 -1.40 -5.69 26.24
N ASN A 136 -0.08 -5.65 26.43
CA ASN A 136 0.57 -6.12 27.66
C ASN A 136 0.19 -5.26 28.87
N GLU A 137 0.05 -3.94 28.70
CA GLU A 137 -0.43 -3.06 29.77
C GLU A 137 -1.89 -3.35 30.14
N GLN A 138 -2.75 -3.67 29.17
CA GLN A 138 -4.13 -4.11 29.44
C GLN A 138 -4.18 -5.45 30.19
N LEU A 139 -3.38 -6.44 29.78
CA LEU A 139 -3.30 -7.73 30.47
C LEU A 139 -2.84 -7.57 31.93
N LYS A 140 -1.84 -6.72 32.18
CA LYS A 140 -1.37 -6.40 33.54
C LYS A 140 -2.41 -5.69 34.40
N LYS A 141 -3.26 -4.84 33.81
CA LYS A 141 -4.37 -4.19 34.54
C LYS A 141 -5.40 -5.24 34.97
N LEU A 142 -5.82 -6.10 34.05
CA LEU A 142 -6.79 -7.15 34.36
C LEU A 142 -6.27 -8.14 35.43
N LEU A 143 -4.95 -8.42 35.45
CA LEU A 143 -4.32 -9.20 36.52
C LEU A 143 -4.42 -8.51 37.88
N LYS A 144 -4.19 -7.19 37.94
CA LYS A 144 -4.34 -6.39 39.18
C LYS A 144 -5.79 -6.34 39.66
N ASP A 145 -6.73 -6.26 38.73
CA ASP A 145 -8.17 -6.24 39.00
C ASP A 145 -8.71 -7.65 39.33
N LYS A 146 -7.84 -8.68 39.32
CA LYS A 146 -8.15 -10.10 39.57
C LYS A 146 -9.22 -10.67 38.63
N GLU A 147 -9.38 -10.09 37.45
CA GLU A 147 -10.27 -10.62 36.41
C GLU A 147 -9.65 -11.81 35.66
N VAL A 148 -8.33 -12.02 35.79
CA VAL A 148 -7.56 -13.05 35.09
C VAL A 148 -6.53 -13.69 36.02
N GLY A 149 -6.28 -15.00 35.85
CA GLY A 149 -5.22 -15.71 36.54
C GLY A 149 -3.83 -15.45 35.93
N GLU A 150 -2.77 -15.65 36.73
CA GLU A 150 -1.37 -15.46 36.31
C GLU A 150 -0.99 -16.39 35.13
N ASP A 151 -1.50 -17.63 35.14
CA ASP A 151 -1.33 -18.58 34.03
C ASP A 151 -1.99 -18.12 32.72
N GLU A 152 -3.16 -17.47 32.82
CA GLU A 152 -3.89 -16.96 31.67
C GLU A 152 -3.24 -15.71 31.09
N GLU A 153 -2.72 -14.81 31.95
CA GLU A 153 -1.94 -13.65 31.53
C GLU A 153 -0.70 -14.09 30.74
N ARG A 154 0.05 -15.08 31.25
CA ARG A 154 1.26 -15.58 30.60
C ARG A 154 0.97 -16.18 29.23
N ARG A 155 -0.10 -17.00 29.11
CA ARG A 155 -0.55 -17.53 27.81
C ARG A 155 -0.96 -16.42 26.84
N ALA A 156 -1.68 -15.41 27.32
CA ALA A 156 -2.11 -14.28 26.51
C ALA A 156 -0.92 -13.45 25.99
N GLN A 157 0.10 -13.23 26.83
CA GLN A 157 1.34 -12.56 26.42
C GLN A 157 2.10 -13.35 25.34
N ASP A 158 2.24 -14.66 25.50
CA ASP A 158 2.89 -15.53 24.51
C ASP A 158 2.14 -15.49 23.16
N ASP A 159 0.81 -15.49 23.19
CA ASP A 159 -0.02 -15.39 21.99
C ASP A 159 0.10 -14.03 21.30
N VAL A 160 0.12 -12.94 22.05
CA VAL A 160 0.33 -11.58 21.54
C VAL A 160 1.73 -11.46 20.93
N GLN A 161 2.74 -12.08 21.53
CA GLN A 161 4.09 -12.13 20.99
C GLN A 161 4.13 -12.87 19.65
N LYS A 162 3.53 -14.06 19.56
CA LYS A 162 3.43 -14.81 18.28
C LYS A 162 2.72 -14.03 17.17
N LEU A 163 1.63 -13.33 17.51
CA LEU A 163 0.94 -12.45 16.56
C LEU A 163 1.86 -11.33 16.08
N THR A 164 2.55 -10.66 17.01
CA THR A 164 3.51 -9.60 16.69
C THR A 164 4.60 -10.09 15.75
N ASP A 165 5.20 -11.24 16.03
CA ASP A 165 6.27 -11.82 15.22
C ASP A 165 5.78 -12.17 13.81
N ARG A 166 4.55 -12.67 13.66
CA ARG A 166 3.92 -12.89 12.35
C ARG A 166 3.79 -11.59 11.56
N PHE A 167 3.26 -10.53 12.16
CA PHE A 167 3.08 -9.25 11.48
C PHE A 167 4.40 -8.56 11.15
N VAL A 168 5.42 -8.66 12.01
CA VAL A 168 6.76 -8.16 11.71
C VAL A 168 7.36 -8.88 10.50
N ALA A 169 7.22 -10.22 10.43
CA ALA A 169 7.69 -10.98 9.27
C ALA A 169 6.93 -10.60 7.97
N GLU A 170 5.63 -10.33 8.05
CA GLU A 170 4.86 -9.83 6.90
C GLU A 170 5.30 -8.44 6.44
N ILE A 171 5.60 -7.53 7.37
CA ILE A 171 6.17 -6.21 7.08
C ILE A 171 7.54 -6.37 6.39
N ASP A 172 8.44 -7.18 6.94
CA ASP A 172 9.76 -7.42 6.36
C ASP A 172 9.67 -8.02 4.94
N LYS A 173 8.74 -8.96 4.73
CA LYS A 173 8.49 -9.53 3.41
C LYS A 173 7.97 -8.48 2.42
N ALA A 174 7.05 -7.61 2.84
CA ALA A 174 6.53 -6.53 1.99
C ALA A 174 7.62 -5.53 1.61
N LEU A 175 8.51 -5.19 2.55
CA LEU A 175 9.66 -4.32 2.31
C LEU A 175 10.65 -4.96 1.33
N GLN A 176 11.00 -6.22 1.52
CA GLN A 176 11.92 -6.94 0.61
C GLN A 176 11.40 -6.99 -0.82
N VAL A 177 10.10 -7.27 -1.01
CA VAL A 177 9.49 -7.25 -2.34
C VAL A 177 9.61 -5.86 -2.97
N LYS A 178 9.34 -4.80 -2.19
CA LYS A 178 9.39 -3.42 -2.69
C LYS A 178 10.83 -2.95 -2.98
N GLU A 179 11.80 -3.34 -2.16
CA GLU A 179 13.22 -3.07 -2.39
C GLU A 179 13.73 -3.80 -3.64
N ALA A 180 13.33 -5.05 -3.83
CA ALA A 180 13.65 -5.81 -5.04
C ALA A 180 13.05 -5.15 -6.29
N ASP A 181 11.80 -4.68 -6.22
CA ASP A 181 11.17 -3.95 -7.33
C ASP A 181 11.86 -2.61 -7.61
N LEU A 182 12.34 -1.91 -6.58
CA LEU A 182 13.13 -0.69 -6.75
C LEU A 182 14.49 -0.98 -7.36
N MET A 183 15.12 -2.12 -7.08
CA MET A 183 16.43 -2.48 -7.63
C MET A 183 16.36 -3.17 -8.99
N ALA A 184 15.23 -3.81 -9.33
CA ALA A 184 15.04 -4.47 -10.61
C ALA A 184 15.24 -3.47 -11.78
N VAL A 185 16.11 -3.86 -12.71
CA VAL A 185 16.41 -3.14 -13.96
C VAL A 185 15.63 -3.78 -15.08
#